data_AF-A0A2N6AAH8-F1
#
_entry.id   AF-A0A2N6AAH8-F1
#
_cell.length_a   1.000
_cell.length_b   1.000
_cell.length_c   1.000
_cell.angle_alpha   90.00
_cell.angle_beta   90.00
_cell.angle_gamma   90.00
#
_symmetry.space_group_name_H-M   'P 1'
#
loop_
_entity.id
_entity.type
_entity.pdbx_description
1 polymer ?
#
loop_
_entity_poly.entity_id
_entity_poly.type
_entity_poly.pdbx_seq_one_letter_code
_entity_poly.pdbx_strand_id
1 'polypeptide(L)'
;MSFKYKIRILLFAIAFCVLTILLYLAIVPFGKIVYENDFSRDNFFISKITPDTRLGESSGDTIRIKANPVYFSLKTQRKFSQAILSLSYKDNLENGIIETGTLVDNTLWRYDLKPVENVSLSSICDNWYKKLEGDLIFCQRKETFVDLEEYLASSTDMNKLAVYNYDLDKKYTIELYKKSEQEKNIEEAIVGQFQFYTYIKDETLEFSFLVIDQNKNTDADRVDVNLYYDDVLIDNVILYDDGNESDNGQFSEPRKLQIKTARLPEGVYKLELRANNDIITQKITTKQSKIAFVDSLNLAKRDKEASLYTDSSLLRVTTIYPDRLNIIRVASSSLEIQETYKQFSLELDNSIASTGLKVIDIPKVGQAISGNGVFSFSSEQFFDPKIKKIDDNLDFTNIDYLIARVPVVQAKGDWKQVDVPIDLSRAYRENKTYSFIISIPNLELASEKYVEIDKMQIELEGLNIWGLIKEKIKK
;
A
#
# COMPACT_ATOMS: atom_id res chain seq x y z
N MET A 1 49.56 32.89 44.95
CA MET A 1 48.15 32.41 44.94
C MET A 1 48.08 31.10 45.71
N SER A 2 47.37 31.05 46.85
CA SER A 2 47.31 29.88 47.74
C SER A 2 46.80 28.64 46.99
N PHE A 3 47.36 27.47 47.28
CA PHE A 3 46.99 26.17 46.71
C PHE A 3 45.47 25.92 46.74
N LYS A 4 44.79 26.37 47.82
CA LYS A 4 43.33 26.29 47.97
C LYS A 4 42.57 27.09 46.91
N TYR A 5 43.09 28.22 46.47
CA TYR A 5 42.45 29.07 45.45
C TYR A 5 42.55 28.44 44.05
N LYS A 6 43.68 27.79 43.74
CA LYS A 6 43.86 27.04 42.49
C LYS A 6 42.88 25.86 42.37
N ILE A 7 42.69 25.11 43.46
CA ILE A 7 41.72 24.00 43.50
C ILE A 7 40.28 24.50 43.27
N ARG A 8 39.89 25.62 43.90
CA ARG A 8 38.54 26.19 43.70
C ARG A 8 38.30 26.60 42.25
N ILE A 9 39.26 27.28 41.62
CA ILE A 9 39.15 27.65 40.20
C ILE A 9 39.02 26.40 39.33
N LEU A 10 39.83 25.37 39.58
CA LEU A 10 39.76 24.10 38.84
C LEU A 10 38.38 23.45 38.98
N LEU A 11 37.83 23.38 40.19
CA LEU A 11 36.50 22.81 40.43
C LEU A 11 35.40 23.63 39.75
N PHE A 12 35.47 24.96 39.79
CA PHE A 12 34.51 25.81 39.07
C PHE A 12 34.63 25.66 37.55
N ALA A 13 35.85 25.54 37.02
CA ALA A 13 36.05 25.28 35.60
C ALA A 13 35.46 23.92 35.18
N ILE A 14 35.68 22.87 35.98
CA ILE A 14 35.07 21.55 35.75
C ILE A 14 33.55 21.64 35.79
N ALA A 15 32.97 22.28 36.82
CA ALA A 15 31.52 22.44 36.95
C ALA A 15 30.92 23.24 35.77
N PHE A 16 31.60 24.30 35.35
CA PHE A 16 31.19 25.10 34.19
C PHE A 16 31.26 24.30 32.88
N CYS A 17 32.33 23.52 32.68
CA CYS A 17 32.45 22.63 31.52
C CYS A 17 31.32 21.59 31.50
N VAL A 18 31.04 20.93 32.64
CA VAL A 18 29.95 19.96 32.76
C VAL A 18 28.60 20.63 32.48
N LEU A 19 28.33 21.80 33.04
CA LEU A 19 27.09 22.54 32.80
C LEU A 19 26.94 22.90 31.31
N THR A 20 28.03 23.33 30.67
CA THR A 20 28.04 23.71 29.24
C THR A 20 27.77 22.48 28.36
N ILE A 21 28.35 21.32 28.68
CA ILE A 21 28.09 20.07 27.98
C ILE A 21 26.62 19.64 28.15
N LEU A 22 26.09 19.71 29.37
CA LEU A 22 24.69 19.38 29.63
C LEU A 22 23.73 20.33 28.89
N LEU A 23 24.05 21.63 28.86
CA LEU A 23 23.28 22.62 28.12
C LEU A 23 23.33 22.34 26.61
N TYR A 24 24.49 21.98 26.08
CA TYR A 24 24.66 21.59 24.68
C TYR A 24 23.79 20.36 24.33
N LEU A 25 23.82 19.32 25.15
CA LEU A 25 23.01 18.10 24.96
C LEU A 25 21.50 18.36 25.12
N ALA A 26 21.12 19.28 25.99
CA ALA A 26 19.71 19.63 26.22
C ALA A 26 19.12 20.48 25.08
N ILE A 27 19.89 21.44 24.56
CA ILE A 27 19.41 22.42 23.57
C ILE A 27 19.62 21.91 22.13
N VAL A 28 20.72 21.19 21.88
CA VAL A 28 21.17 20.79 20.54
C VAL A 28 21.20 22.02 19.61
N PRO A 29 22.08 23.00 19.87
CA PRO A 29 21.97 24.36 19.30
C PRO A 29 22.06 24.39 17.77
N PHE A 30 22.76 23.42 17.17
CA PHE A 30 22.92 23.28 15.72
C PHE A 30 21.79 22.46 15.07
N GLY A 31 20.89 21.88 15.85
CA GLY A 31 19.80 21.04 15.34
C GLY A 31 20.22 19.64 14.93
N LYS A 32 21.50 19.24 15.14
CA LYS A 32 22.04 17.91 14.85
C LYS A 32 22.52 17.18 16.09
N ILE A 33 22.17 15.91 16.24
CA ILE A 33 22.67 15.02 17.30
C ILE A 33 22.73 13.58 16.81
N VAL A 34 23.73 12.83 17.26
CA VAL A 34 23.93 11.42 16.89
C VAL A 34 23.84 10.57 18.14
N TYR A 35 23.08 9.48 18.07
CA TYR A 35 23.01 8.44 19.08
C TYR A 35 23.52 7.12 18.51
N GLU A 36 24.29 6.37 19.28
CA GLU A 36 24.90 5.11 18.86
C GLU A 36 24.64 4.03 19.90
N ASN A 37 24.33 2.81 19.44
CA ASN A 37 24.19 1.62 20.25
C ASN A 37 24.93 0.46 19.58
N ASP A 38 25.92 -0.08 20.30
CA ASP A 38 26.71 -1.26 19.93
C ASP A 38 26.23 -2.52 20.67
N PHE A 39 25.09 -2.44 21.39
CA PHE A 39 24.45 -3.49 22.17
C PHE A 39 25.30 -4.17 23.26
N SER A 40 26.55 -3.76 23.45
CA SER A 40 27.45 -4.20 24.54
C SER A 40 26.92 -3.80 25.93
N ARG A 41 26.13 -2.73 25.99
CA ARG A 41 25.54 -2.17 27.21
C ARG A 41 24.22 -1.47 26.94
N ASP A 42 23.42 -1.35 27.99
CA ASP A 42 22.16 -0.61 27.94
C ASP A 42 22.41 0.86 27.55
N ASN A 43 21.66 1.34 26.56
CA ASN A 43 21.70 2.71 26.09
C ASN A 43 20.49 3.49 26.61
N PHE A 44 20.71 4.70 27.13
CA PHE A 44 19.63 5.53 27.68
C PHE A 44 18.72 6.13 26.61
N PHE A 45 19.25 6.39 25.42
CA PHE A 45 18.54 7.06 24.33
C PHE A 45 17.89 6.06 23.37
N ILE A 46 18.60 4.99 23.01
CA ILE A 46 18.09 3.91 22.16
C ILE A 46 17.74 2.74 23.08
N SER A 47 16.45 2.38 23.18
CA SER A 47 16.03 1.26 24.02
C SER A 47 16.55 -0.08 23.50
N LYS A 48 16.45 -1.11 24.33
CA LYS A 48 16.58 -2.49 23.87
C LYS A 48 15.55 -2.78 22.77
N ILE A 49 15.93 -3.68 21.87
CA ILE A 49 15.04 -4.23 20.86
C ILE A 49 14.07 -5.19 21.56
N THR A 50 12.79 -5.13 21.20
CA THR A 50 11.71 -5.91 21.82
C THR A 50 10.76 -6.46 20.76
N PRO A 51 9.96 -7.50 21.05
CA PRO A 51 9.98 -8.31 22.26
C PRO A 51 11.18 -9.28 22.30
N ASP A 52 11.68 -9.56 23.50
CA ASP A 52 12.81 -10.49 23.72
C ASP A 52 12.54 -11.90 23.17
N THR A 53 11.26 -12.31 23.12
CA THR A 53 10.85 -13.60 22.55
C THR A 53 11.15 -13.73 21.06
N ARG A 54 11.38 -12.62 20.35
CA ARG A 54 11.76 -12.60 18.92
C ARG A 54 13.27 -12.47 18.72
N LEU A 55 14.03 -12.43 19.80
CA LEU A 55 15.49 -12.36 19.78
C LEU A 55 16.10 -13.74 20.05
N GLY A 56 17.20 -14.02 19.37
CA GLY A 56 18.04 -15.20 19.60
C GLY A 56 19.13 -14.96 20.63
N GLU A 57 19.87 -16.02 20.95
CA GLU A 57 21.10 -15.91 21.75
C GLU A 57 22.07 -14.93 21.06
N SER A 58 22.48 -13.92 21.81
CA SER A 58 23.44 -12.90 21.38
C SER A 58 24.85 -13.48 21.48
N SER A 59 25.63 -13.41 20.40
CA SER A 59 27.02 -13.88 20.38
C SER A 59 27.96 -12.69 20.58
N GLY A 60 28.15 -12.27 21.83
CA GLY A 60 28.92 -11.06 22.15
C GLY A 60 28.07 -9.80 22.09
N ASP A 61 28.55 -8.77 21.40
CA ASP A 61 27.93 -7.44 21.30
C ASP A 61 26.89 -7.34 20.16
N THR A 62 26.40 -8.46 19.63
CA THR A 62 25.43 -8.48 18.52
C THR A 62 24.05 -8.95 18.97
N ILE A 63 23.00 -8.40 18.37
CA ILE A 63 21.62 -8.86 18.58
C ILE A 63 21.15 -9.66 17.37
N ARG A 64 20.72 -10.90 17.59
CA ARG A 64 20.10 -11.74 16.56
C ARG A 64 18.57 -11.65 16.63
N ILE A 65 17.94 -11.23 15.54
CA ILE A 65 16.48 -11.23 15.34
C ILE A 65 16.10 -12.52 14.63
N LYS A 66 15.17 -13.27 15.22
CA LYS A 66 14.68 -14.57 14.71
C LYS A 66 13.19 -14.55 14.33
N ALA A 67 12.49 -13.46 14.64
CA ALA A 67 11.08 -13.34 14.29
C ALA A 67 10.64 -11.88 14.10
N ASN A 68 9.66 -11.71 13.22
CA ASN A 68 9.08 -10.43 12.86
C ASN A 68 7.90 -10.04 13.76
N PRO A 69 7.60 -8.72 13.90
CA PRO A 69 8.52 -7.57 13.84
C PRO A 69 9.24 -7.34 15.16
N VAL A 70 10.27 -6.50 15.16
CA VAL A 70 10.88 -6.01 16.40
C VAL A 70 10.84 -4.50 16.50
N TYR A 71 10.86 -3.99 17.71
CA TYR A 71 10.63 -2.60 18.05
C TYR A 71 11.73 -2.07 18.93
N PHE A 72 12.05 -0.79 18.76
CA PHE A 72 12.86 -0.05 19.71
C PHE A 72 12.36 1.39 19.79
N SER A 73 12.83 2.10 20.81
CA SER A 73 12.40 3.45 21.11
C SER A 73 13.60 4.38 21.13
N LEU A 74 13.42 5.59 20.59
CA LEU A 74 14.40 6.65 20.62
C LEU A 74 13.92 7.81 21.49
N LYS A 75 14.56 7.99 22.64
CA LYS A 75 14.31 9.11 23.53
C LYS A 75 15.09 10.33 23.06
N THR A 76 14.38 11.43 22.80
CA THR A 76 14.97 12.67 22.27
C THR A 76 14.66 13.84 23.20
N GLN A 77 15.52 14.86 23.28
CA GLN A 77 15.21 16.00 24.16
C GLN A 77 14.15 16.95 23.57
N ARG A 78 14.09 17.02 22.24
CA ARG A 78 13.22 17.91 21.45
C ARG A 78 12.70 17.19 20.20
N LYS A 79 11.79 17.83 19.47
CA LYS A 79 11.36 17.34 18.15
C LYS A 79 12.43 17.62 17.11
N PHE A 80 12.56 16.68 16.17
CA PHE A 80 13.39 16.73 14.98
C PHE A 80 12.50 16.49 13.76
N SER A 81 12.94 16.94 12.59
CA SER A 81 12.20 16.76 11.33
C SER A 81 12.68 15.55 10.55
N GLN A 82 13.92 15.12 10.74
CA GLN A 82 14.52 14.01 10.01
C GLN A 82 15.38 13.15 10.94
N ALA A 83 15.48 11.87 10.59
CA ALA A 83 16.46 10.94 11.13
C ALA A 83 17.16 10.20 9.99
N ILE A 84 18.43 9.84 10.19
CA ILE A 84 19.14 8.86 9.38
C ILE A 84 19.48 7.70 10.31
N LEU A 85 18.87 6.55 10.04
CA LEU A 85 19.13 5.31 10.76
C LEU A 85 20.20 4.51 10.00
N SER A 86 21.39 4.45 10.57
CA SER A 86 22.49 3.63 10.07
C SER A 86 22.48 2.27 10.77
N LEU A 87 22.43 1.19 10.00
CA LEU A 87 22.47 -0.19 10.50
C LEU A 87 23.72 -0.90 9.98
N SER A 88 24.44 -1.58 10.87
CA SER A 88 25.44 -2.60 10.55
C SER A 88 24.86 -3.96 10.89
N TYR A 89 24.59 -4.77 9.88
CA TYR A 89 23.90 -6.05 10.04
C TYR A 89 24.45 -7.13 9.10
N LYS A 90 24.17 -8.38 9.41
CA LYS A 90 24.33 -9.52 8.52
C LYS A 90 23.04 -10.34 8.55
N ASP A 91 22.75 -11.06 7.50
CA ASP A 91 21.50 -11.80 7.40
C ASP A 91 21.72 -13.16 6.75
N ASN A 92 20.79 -14.08 7.02
CA ASN A 92 20.69 -15.39 6.38
C ASN A 92 19.30 -15.52 5.74
N LEU A 93 18.92 -14.53 4.94
CA LEU A 93 17.64 -14.49 4.24
C LEU A 93 17.84 -14.95 2.79
N GLU A 94 17.13 -15.98 2.38
CA GLU A 94 17.16 -16.45 0.97
C GLU A 94 16.37 -15.52 0.04
N ASN A 95 15.25 -14.98 0.51
CA ASN A 95 14.32 -14.11 -0.21
C ASN A 95 13.61 -13.21 0.81
N GLY A 96 14.33 -12.22 1.32
CA GLY A 96 13.86 -11.38 2.42
C GLY A 96 13.77 -9.90 2.05
N ILE A 97 12.75 -9.26 2.59
CA ILE A 97 12.64 -7.82 2.68
C ILE A 97 12.99 -7.41 4.11
N ILE A 98 13.86 -6.42 4.26
CA ILE A 98 14.13 -5.77 5.55
C ILE A 98 13.69 -4.33 5.41
N GLU A 99 12.84 -3.87 6.32
CA GLU A 99 12.33 -2.50 6.37
C GLU A 99 12.46 -1.95 7.78
N THR A 100 12.53 -0.63 7.88
CA THR A 100 12.50 0.07 9.16
C THR A 100 11.74 1.36 9.03
N GLY A 101 11.12 1.81 10.11
CA GLY A 101 10.26 2.97 10.05
C GLY A 101 9.89 3.50 11.42
N THR A 102 9.09 4.55 11.42
CA THR A 102 8.57 5.16 12.65
C THR A 102 7.06 5.06 12.73
N LEU A 103 6.55 4.98 13.95
CA LEU A 103 5.12 5.02 14.21
C LEU A 103 4.58 6.39 13.80
N VAL A 104 3.55 6.44 12.96
CA VAL A 104 2.89 7.69 12.53
C VAL A 104 1.48 7.83 13.10
N ASP A 105 0.84 6.71 13.44
CA ASP A 105 -0.50 6.70 14.05
C ASP A 105 -0.55 5.65 15.15
N ASN A 106 -0.67 6.09 16.41
CA ASN A 106 -0.71 5.20 17.56
C ASN A 106 -2.06 4.48 17.74
N THR A 107 -3.15 5.04 17.19
CA THR A 107 -4.49 4.45 17.32
C THR A 107 -4.67 3.29 16.34
N LEU A 108 -4.21 3.48 15.09
CA LEU A 108 -4.24 2.43 14.06
C LEU A 108 -2.96 1.57 14.04
N TRP A 109 -1.98 1.92 14.87
CA TRP A 109 -0.66 1.28 14.93
C TRP A 109 0.06 1.23 13.58
N ARG A 110 -0.02 2.34 12.83
CA ARG A 110 0.54 2.47 11.48
C ARG A 110 1.95 3.02 11.53
N TYR A 111 2.87 2.35 10.85
CA TYR A 111 4.27 2.77 10.68
C TYR A 111 4.51 3.26 9.25
N ASP A 112 5.37 4.27 9.09
CA ASP A 112 5.91 4.70 7.79
C ASP A 112 7.23 3.96 7.55
N LEU A 113 7.13 2.81 6.87
CA LEU A 113 8.25 1.91 6.59
C LEU A 113 9.11 2.43 5.43
N LYS A 114 10.41 2.22 5.53
CA LYS A 114 11.44 2.51 4.53
C LYS A 114 12.28 1.25 4.34
N PRO A 115 12.69 0.94 3.09
CA PRO A 115 13.51 -0.23 2.83
C PRO A 115 14.89 -0.07 3.44
N VAL A 116 15.36 -1.16 4.06
CA VAL A 116 16.75 -1.38 4.47
C VAL A 116 17.44 -2.22 3.40
N GLU A 117 16.80 -3.32 2.98
CA GLU A 117 17.27 -4.21 1.92
C GLU A 117 16.09 -4.97 1.31
N ASN A 118 16.19 -5.30 0.02
CA ASN A 118 15.31 -6.25 -0.64
C ASN A 118 16.17 -7.26 -1.43
N VAL A 119 16.35 -8.44 -0.85
CA VAL A 119 17.24 -9.49 -1.38
C VAL A 119 16.69 -10.07 -2.69
N SER A 120 15.37 -10.25 -2.77
CA SER A 120 14.70 -10.77 -3.96
C SER A 120 14.83 -9.81 -5.14
N LEU A 121 14.61 -8.51 -4.91
CA LEU A 121 14.81 -7.47 -5.93
C LEU A 121 16.25 -7.48 -6.46
N SER A 122 17.23 -7.52 -5.56
CA SER A 122 18.65 -7.54 -5.93
C SER A 122 18.98 -8.74 -6.81
N SER A 123 18.54 -9.93 -6.40
CA SER A 123 18.77 -11.19 -7.12
C SER A 123 18.13 -11.20 -8.52
N ILE A 124 16.94 -10.61 -8.67
CA ILE A 124 16.27 -10.50 -9.97
C ILE A 124 17.01 -9.50 -10.87
N CYS A 125 17.29 -8.32 -10.33
CA CYS A 125 17.96 -7.24 -11.06
C CYS A 125 19.38 -7.58 -11.49
N ASP A 126 20.08 -8.46 -10.77
CA ASP A 126 21.42 -8.92 -11.15
C ASP A 126 21.41 -9.84 -12.39
N ASN A 127 20.26 -10.44 -12.71
CA ASN A 127 20.06 -11.21 -13.95
C ASN A 127 19.47 -10.38 -15.09
N TRP A 128 19.14 -9.11 -14.85
CA TRP A 128 18.49 -8.21 -15.81
C TRP A 128 19.43 -7.04 -16.16
N TYR A 129 19.08 -6.26 -17.18
CA TYR A 129 19.80 -5.03 -17.48
C TYR A 129 19.47 -3.98 -16.42
N LYS A 130 20.46 -3.63 -15.60
CA LYS A 130 20.31 -2.74 -14.45
C LYS A 130 20.93 -1.36 -14.71
N LYS A 131 20.17 -0.31 -14.42
CA LYS A 131 20.64 1.09 -14.33
C LYS A 131 20.48 1.56 -12.89
N LEU A 132 21.52 2.20 -12.36
CA LEU A 132 21.58 2.71 -11.00
C LEU A 132 21.78 4.22 -11.05
N GLU A 133 20.94 4.95 -10.32
CA GLU A 133 21.07 6.38 -10.11
C GLU A 133 20.82 6.70 -8.63
N GLY A 134 21.90 6.73 -7.84
CA GLY A 134 21.81 6.90 -6.39
C GLY A 134 21.11 5.71 -5.72
N ASP A 135 19.98 5.98 -5.06
CA ASP A 135 19.08 5.01 -4.42
C ASP A 135 18.00 4.47 -5.37
N LEU A 136 17.99 4.91 -6.63
CA LEU A 136 17.03 4.47 -7.63
C LEU A 136 17.62 3.38 -8.52
N ILE A 137 16.86 2.30 -8.68
CA ILE A 137 17.20 1.18 -9.52
C ILE A 137 16.11 1.02 -10.59
N PHE A 138 16.55 0.95 -11.84
CA PHE A 138 15.71 0.57 -12.97
C PHE A 138 16.26 -0.72 -13.60
N CYS A 139 15.47 -1.78 -13.61
CA CYS A 139 15.84 -3.08 -14.18
C CYS A 139 14.93 -3.43 -15.35
N GLN A 140 15.53 -3.92 -16.43
CA GLN A 140 14.81 -4.32 -17.65
C GLN A 140 15.22 -5.74 -18.04
N ARG A 141 14.25 -6.62 -18.28
CA ARG A 141 14.51 -8.00 -18.71
C ARG A 141 15.27 -8.05 -20.05
N LYS A 142 14.97 -7.09 -20.93
CA LYS A 142 15.69 -6.82 -22.19
C LYS A 142 16.01 -5.34 -22.24
N GLU A 143 17.23 -4.99 -22.62
CA GLU A 143 17.67 -3.60 -22.80
C GLU A 143 16.86 -2.94 -23.93
N THR A 144 15.75 -2.31 -23.57
CA THR A 144 14.82 -1.65 -24.51
C THR A 144 14.95 -0.14 -24.43
N PHE A 145 15.17 0.38 -23.21
CA PHE A 145 15.35 1.79 -22.92
C PHE A 145 16.77 2.05 -22.42
N VAL A 146 17.30 3.22 -22.73
CA VAL A 146 18.64 3.67 -22.29
C VAL A 146 18.64 3.99 -20.80
N ASP A 147 17.58 4.63 -20.31
CA ASP A 147 17.41 5.08 -18.94
C ASP A 147 15.93 5.07 -18.49
N LEU A 148 15.69 5.49 -17.24
CA LEU A 148 14.36 5.56 -16.67
C LEU A 148 13.53 6.68 -17.30
N GLU A 149 14.13 7.82 -17.66
CA GLU A 149 13.39 8.95 -18.24
C GLU A 149 12.76 8.57 -19.57
N GLU A 150 13.52 7.85 -20.42
CA GLU A 150 13.02 7.31 -21.69
C GLU A 150 11.86 6.33 -21.45
N TYR A 151 11.97 5.46 -20.44
CA TYR A 151 10.88 4.56 -20.06
C TYR A 151 9.64 5.32 -19.56
N LEU A 152 9.82 6.37 -18.75
CA LEU A 152 8.70 7.15 -18.23
C LEU A 152 7.98 7.93 -19.35
N ALA A 153 8.72 8.38 -20.37
CA ALA A 153 8.17 9.04 -21.55
C ALA A 153 7.52 8.08 -22.57
N SER A 154 7.75 6.77 -22.45
CA SER A 154 7.23 5.77 -23.38
C SER A 154 5.75 5.41 -23.11
N SER A 155 5.07 4.82 -24.11
CA SER A 155 3.74 4.24 -23.95
C SER A 155 3.75 2.75 -23.56
N THR A 156 4.84 2.26 -22.97
CA THR A 156 4.97 0.85 -22.58
C THR A 156 3.87 0.43 -21.61
N ASP A 157 3.34 -0.77 -21.84
CA ASP A 157 2.31 -1.38 -21.00
C ASP A 157 2.75 -1.45 -19.52
N MET A 158 1.97 -0.78 -18.68
CA MET A 158 2.16 -0.69 -17.24
C MET A 158 1.93 -2.02 -16.52
N ASN A 159 1.21 -2.97 -17.14
CA ASN A 159 1.01 -4.31 -16.58
C ASN A 159 2.31 -5.13 -16.52
N LYS A 160 3.34 -4.70 -17.26
CA LYS A 160 4.69 -5.28 -17.29
C LYS A 160 5.65 -4.60 -16.32
N LEU A 161 5.20 -3.59 -15.59
CA LEU A 161 5.98 -2.87 -14.60
C LEU A 161 5.63 -3.37 -13.20
N ALA A 162 6.65 -3.56 -12.36
CA ALA A 162 6.46 -3.59 -10.92
C ALA A 162 7.31 -2.53 -10.23
N VAL A 163 6.78 -1.96 -9.14
CA VAL A 163 7.45 -0.90 -8.38
C VAL A 163 7.69 -1.30 -6.92
N TYR A 164 8.81 -0.85 -6.34
CA TYR A 164 9.13 -1.03 -4.93
C TYR A 164 9.56 0.28 -4.29
N ASN A 165 8.81 0.72 -3.26
CA ASN A 165 9.07 1.98 -2.56
C ASN A 165 9.24 3.19 -3.51
N TYR A 166 8.51 3.20 -4.62
CA TYR A 166 8.61 4.23 -5.65
C TYR A 166 7.21 4.72 -6.03
N ASP A 167 6.99 6.02 -5.92
CA ASP A 167 5.78 6.68 -6.40
C ASP A 167 5.98 7.03 -7.87
N LEU A 168 5.23 6.33 -8.73
CA LEU A 168 5.38 6.45 -10.17
C LEU A 168 4.64 7.68 -10.69
N ASP A 169 5.39 8.67 -11.14
CA ASP A 169 4.87 9.83 -11.88
C ASP A 169 4.72 9.52 -13.38
N LYS A 170 3.92 8.48 -13.69
CA LYS A 170 3.59 8.09 -15.07
C LYS A 170 2.10 7.82 -15.17
N LYS A 171 1.46 8.50 -16.12
CA LYS A 171 0.04 8.26 -16.42
C LYS A 171 -0.14 6.88 -17.03
N TYR A 172 -1.12 6.13 -16.52
CA TYR A 172 -1.49 4.85 -17.10
C TYR A 172 -2.06 5.06 -18.50
N THR A 173 -1.51 4.36 -19.50
CA THR A 173 -1.99 4.38 -20.87
C THR A 173 -2.13 2.96 -21.42
N ILE A 174 -3.16 2.72 -22.23
CA ILE A 174 -3.35 1.44 -22.91
C ILE A 174 -2.82 1.56 -24.35
N GLU A 175 -1.77 0.81 -24.67
CA GLU A 175 -1.21 0.75 -26.02
C GLU A 175 -2.27 0.25 -27.01
N LEU A 176 -2.41 0.91 -28.17
CA LEU A 176 -3.39 0.57 -29.21
C LEU A 176 -4.86 0.57 -28.74
N TYR A 177 -5.21 1.34 -27.70
CA TYR A 177 -6.60 1.51 -27.27
C TYR A 177 -7.51 1.94 -28.43
N LYS A 178 -8.67 1.28 -28.52
CA LYS A 178 -9.74 1.62 -29.46
C LYS A 178 -11.04 1.86 -28.69
N LYS A 179 -11.58 3.06 -28.82
CA LYS A 179 -12.94 3.36 -28.35
C LYS A 179 -13.95 2.46 -29.04
N SER A 180 -15.05 2.14 -28.36
CA SER A 180 -16.15 1.40 -28.96
C SER A 180 -17.22 2.37 -29.43
N GLU A 181 -17.74 2.14 -30.63
CA GLU A 181 -18.95 2.83 -31.09
C GLU A 181 -20.22 1.99 -30.78
N GLN A 182 -20.04 0.75 -30.35
CA GLN A 182 -21.12 -0.16 -30.00
C GLN A 182 -21.56 0.08 -28.57
N GLU A 183 -22.86 0.21 -28.38
CA GLU A 183 -23.47 0.22 -27.05
C GLU A 183 -23.35 -1.18 -26.43
N LYS A 184 -22.82 -1.22 -25.22
CA LYS A 184 -22.67 -2.42 -24.41
C LYS A 184 -23.62 -2.34 -23.23
N ASN A 185 -24.15 -3.50 -22.86
CA ASN A 185 -25.08 -3.67 -21.76
C ASN A 185 -24.50 -4.71 -20.79
N ILE A 186 -24.25 -4.28 -19.55
CA ILE A 186 -24.01 -5.18 -18.42
C ILE A 186 -25.38 -5.38 -17.78
N GLU A 187 -25.91 -6.59 -17.87
CA GLU A 187 -27.27 -6.91 -17.39
C GLU A 187 -27.24 -7.66 -16.05
N GLU A 188 -26.05 -7.87 -15.49
CA GLU A 188 -25.84 -8.41 -14.16
C GLU A 188 -26.31 -7.40 -13.11
N ALA A 189 -27.24 -7.83 -12.28
CA ALA A 189 -27.80 -6.98 -11.24
C ALA A 189 -26.86 -6.88 -10.05
N ILE A 190 -26.51 -5.64 -9.67
CA ILE A 190 -25.57 -5.35 -8.59
C ILE A 190 -26.33 -4.63 -7.47
N VAL A 191 -26.15 -5.08 -6.23
CA VAL A 191 -26.81 -4.54 -5.04
C VAL A 191 -25.92 -3.49 -4.39
N GLY A 192 -26.52 -2.33 -4.10
CA GLY A 192 -25.90 -1.23 -3.38
C GLY A 192 -24.69 -0.63 -4.08
N GLN A 193 -23.71 -0.22 -3.28
CA GLN A 193 -22.55 0.51 -3.76
C GLN A 193 -21.57 -0.38 -4.54
N PHE A 194 -20.96 0.20 -5.56
CA PHE A 194 -19.84 -0.39 -6.28
C PHE A 194 -19.01 0.70 -6.95
N GLN A 195 -17.78 0.36 -7.31
CA GLN A 195 -16.89 1.24 -8.05
C GLN A 195 -16.16 0.46 -9.13
N PHE A 196 -15.83 1.14 -10.22
CA PHE A 196 -15.06 0.56 -11.32
C PHE A 196 -14.17 1.59 -11.99
N TYR A 197 -13.10 1.11 -12.60
CA TYR A 197 -12.29 1.88 -13.53
C TYR A 197 -12.82 1.80 -14.95
N THR A 198 -12.68 2.90 -15.68
CA THR A 198 -12.82 2.94 -17.14
C THR A 198 -11.67 3.72 -17.75
N TYR A 199 -11.44 3.56 -19.05
CA TYR A 199 -10.39 4.26 -19.78
C TYR A 199 -11.00 5.13 -20.88
N ILE A 200 -10.50 6.34 -21.01
CA ILE A 200 -10.98 7.32 -22.00
C ILE A 200 -9.81 7.75 -22.89
N LYS A 201 -10.03 7.75 -24.20
CA LYS A 201 -9.14 8.36 -25.20
C LYS A 201 -9.98 8.82 -26.41
N ASP A 202 -10.02 10.13 -26.63
CA ASP A 202 -10.76 10.75 -27.75
C ASP A 202 -12.24 10.31 -27.86
N GLU A 203 -12.89 10.16 -26.71
CA GLU A 203 -14.30 9.79 -26.59
C GLU A 203 -15.01 10.55 -25.47
N THR A 204 -16.35 10.48 -25.46
CA THR A 204 -17.17 11.03 -24.37
C THR A 204 -17.46 9.91 -23.38
N LEU A 205 -17.24 10.16 -22.09
CA LEU A 205 -17.68 9.26 -21.04
C LEU A 205 -19.19 9.30 -20.97
N GLU A 206 -19.85 8.15 -21.07
CA GLU A 206 -21.31 8.04 -21.08
C GLU A 206 -21.75 6.72 -20.45
N PHE A 207 -22.31 6.82 -19.25
CA PHE A 207 -22.89 5.68 -18.53
C PHE A 207 -24.34 5.98 -18.18
N SER A 208 -25.19 4.98 -18.38
CA SER A 208 -26.59 4.98 -17.99
C SER A 208 -26.85 3.79 -17.08
N PHE A 209 -27.37 4.06 -15.89
CA PHE A 209 -27.73 3.07 -14.88
C PHE A 209 -29.25 2.97 -14.81
N LEU A 210 -29.77 1.75 -14.87
CA LEU A 210 -31.16 1.45 -14.56
C LEU A 210 -31.21 0.89 -13.15
N VAL A 211 -31.80 1.64 -12.22
CA VAL A 211 -31.88 1.28 -10.80
C VAL A 211 -33.32 1.02 -10.38
N ILE A 212 -33.50 0.12 -9.43
CA ILE A 212 -34.78 -0.15 -8.76
C ILE A 212 -34.56 -0.13 -7.25
N ASP A 213 -35.61 0.24 -6.54
CA ASP A 213 -35.72 0.07 -5.10
C ASP A 213 -36.32 -1.29 -4.76
N GLN A 214 -35.87 -1.97 -3.70
CA GLN A 214 -36.58 -3.15 -3.19
C GLN A 214 -37.59 -2.78 -2.09
N ASN A 215 -37.59 -1.54 -1.59
CA ASN A 215 -38.45 -1.06 -0.51
C ASN A 215 -38.46 -2.04 0.69
N LYS A 216 -37.27 -2.53 1.07
CA LYS A 216 -37.05 -3.47 2.19
C LYS A 216 -36.81 -2.77 3.52
N ASN A 217 -36.65 -1.46 3.49
CA ASN A 217 -36.50 -0.64 4.67
C ASN A 217 -37.05 0.76 4.39
N THR A 218 -36.98 1.64 5.39
CA THR A 218 -37.47 3.03 5.32
C THR A 218 -36.33 4.05 5.25
N ASP A 219 -35.10 3.61 4.98
CA ASP A 219 -33.95 4.50 4.86
C ASP A 219 -34.07 5.31 3.56
N ALA A 220 -33.39 6.45 3.50
CA ALA A 220 -33.42 7.27 2.29
C ALA A 220 -32.71 6.58 1.11
N ASP A 221 -33.40 6.44 -0.01
CA ASP A 221 -32.94 5.71 -1.20
C ASP A 221 -32.24 6.62 -2.22
N ARG A 222 -31.30 7.41 -1.69
CA ARG A 222 -30.45 8.30 -2.49
C ARG A 222 -29.38 7.49 -3.23
N VAL A 223 -29.24 7.75 -4.53
CA VAL A 223 -28.17 7.20 -5.36
C VAL A 223 -27.29 8.32 -5.89
N ASP A 224 -25.99 8.28 -5.56
CA ASP A 224 -24.99 9.19 -6.11
C ASP A 224 -24.08 8.45 -7.09
N VAL A 225 -23.84 9.04 -8.26
CA VAL A 225 -22.80 8.59 -9.19
C VAL A 225 -21.71 9.65 -9.24
N ASN A 226 -20.51 9.28 -8.81
CA ASN A 226 -19.35 10.16 -8.72
C ASN A 226 -18.28 9.75 -9.74
N LEU A 227 -17.73 10.71 -10.46
CA LEU A 227 -16.65 10.51 -11.42
C LEU A 227 -15.36 11.16 -10.90
N TYR A 228 -14.29 10.38 -10.82
CA TYR A 228 -12.98 10.83 -10.37
C TYR A 228 -11.91 10.68 -11.46
N TYR A 229 -10.96 11.61 -11.47
CA TYR A 229 -9.71 11.57 -12.24
C TYR A 229 -8.55 11.90 -11.31
N ASP A 230 -7.51 11.06 -11.25
CA ASP A 230 -6.39 11.18 -10.30
C ASP A 230 -6.87 11.39 -8.84
N ASP A 231 -7.88 10.61 -8.44
CA ASP A 231 -8.56 10.68 -7.12
C ASP A 231 -9.24 12.02 -6.78
N VAL A 232 -9.36 12.93 -7.75
CA VAL A 232 -10.13 14.18 -7.64
C VAL A 232 -11.51 13.99 -8.23
N LEU A 233 -12.57 14.36 -7.50
CA LEU A 233 -13.94 14.37 -8.00
C LEU A 233 -14.08 15.44 -9.09
N ILE A 234 -14.47 15.05 -10.30
CA ILE A 234 -14.58 15.95 -11.46
C ILE A 234 -16.02 16.11 -11.98
N ASP A 235 -16.92 15.17 -11.68
CA ASP A 235 -18.34 15.25 -12.06
C ASP A 235 -19.18 14.37 -11.12
N ASN A 236 -20.47 14.70 -10.96
CA ASN A 236 -21.39 13.90 -10.16
C ASN A 236 -22.85 14.06 -10.60
N VAL A 237 -23.63 12.99 -10.46
CA VAL A 237 -25.08 13.02 -10.70
C VAL A 237 -25.79 12.33 -9.53
N ILE A 238 -26.92 12.90 -9.12
CA ILE A 238 -27.68 12.45 -7.96
C ILE A 238 -29.08 12.06 -8.43
N LEU A 239 -29.53 10.86 -8.05
CA LEU A 239 -30.93 10.48 -8.07
C LEU A 239 -31.47 10.57 -6.64
N TYR A 240 -32.42 11.47 -6.43
CA TYR A 240 -33.12 11.58 -5.15
C TYR A 240 -34.13 10.45 -4.99
N ASP A 241 -34.44 10.16 -3.73
CA ASP A 241 -35.48 9.24 -3.30
C ASP A 241 -36.81 9.49 -4.05
N ASP A 242 -37.53 8.42 -4.41
CA ASP A 242 -38.83 8.52 -5.06
C ASP A 242 -39.98 8.85 -4.08
N GLY A 243 -39.64 8.95 -2.78
CA GLY A 243 -40.56 9.35 -1.71
C GLY A 243 -41.45 8.22 -1.23
N ASN A 244 -41.12 6.98 -1.57
CA ASN A 244 -41.84 5.81 -1.10
C ASN A 244 -41.28 5.31 0.24
N GLU A 245 -41.90 5.72 1.35
CA GLU A 245 -41.48 5.29 2.70
C GLU A 245 -42.05 3.90 3.11
N SER A 246 -42.60 3.12 2.17
CA SER A 246 -43.28 1.86 2.50
C SER A 246 -42.30 0.68 2.58
N ASP A 247 -42.10 0.09 3.76
CA ASP A 247 -41.39 -1.20 3.92
C ASP A 247 -42.30 -2.39 3.56
N ASN A 248 -42.57 -2.57 2.26
CA ASN A 248 -43.47 -3.60 1.75
C ASN A 248 -42.75 -4.68 0.91
N GLY A 249 -41.44 -4.51 0.66
CA GLY A 249 -40.65 -5.40 -0.18
C GLY A 249 -41.08 -5.46 -1.65
N GLN A 250 -41.96 -4.54 -2.10
CA GLN A 250 -42.38 -4.43 -3.50
C GLN A 250 -41.41 -3.54 -4.24
N PHE A 251 -40.91 -4.02 -5.38
CA PHE A 251 -39.99 -3.25 -6.19
C PHE A 251 -40.62 -1.95 -6.70
N SER A 252 -39.84 -0.86 -6.70
CA SER A 252 -40.23 0.39 -7.37
C SER A 252 -40.24 0.22 -8.90
N GLU A 253 -40.82 1.21 -9.60
CA GLU A 253 -40.59 1.34 -11.04
C GLU A 253 -39.10 1.63 -11.32
N PRO A 254 -38.51 1.07 -12.40
CA PRO A 254 -37.13 1.34 -12.78
C PRO A 254 -36.87 2.81 -13.08
N ARG A 255 -35.84 3.38 -12.46
CA ARG A 255 -35.40 4.76 -12.65
C ARG A 255 -34.06 4.80 -13.39
N LYS A 256 -33.93 5.75 -14.33
CA LYS A 256 -32.72 5.91 -15.15
C LYS A 256 -31.86 7.05 -14.62
N LEU A 257 -30.59 6.76 -14.35
CA LEU A 257 -29.57 7.74 -13.97
C LEU A 257 -28.49 7.77 -15.06
N GLN A 258 -28.11 8.96 -15.54
CA GLN A 258 -27.12 9.09 -16.61
C GLN A 258 -26.05 10.11 -16.24
N ILE A 259 -24.78 9.72 -16.42
CA ILE A 259 -23.63 10.62 -16.36
C ILE A 259 -22.98 10.69 -17.74
N LYS A 260 -22.72 11.93 -18.19
CA LYS A 260 -22.15 12.19 -19.52
C LYS A 260 -21.20 13.37 -19.47
N THR A 261 -19.93 13.09 -19.74
CA THR A 261 -18.86 14.10 -19.61
C THR A 261 -17.96 14.04 -20.84
N ALA A 262 -17.86 15.15 -21.56
CA ALA A 262 -17.10 15.27 -22.81
C ALA A 262 -15.78 16.00 -22.61
N ARG A 263 -14.85 15.86 -23.57
CA ARG A 263 -13.53 16.52 -23.59
C ARG A 263 -12.65 16.19 -22.37
N LEU A 264 -12.78 14.97 -21.88
CA LEU A 264 -11.95 14.42 -20.83
C LEU A 264 -10.53 14.15 -21.36
N PRO A 265 -9.46 14.47 -20.59
CA PRO A 265 -8.10 14.04 -20.90
C PRO A 265 -7.99 12.52 -21.07
N GLU A 266 -7.02 12.07 -21.84
CA GLU A 266 -6.70 10.64 -21.91
C GLU A 266 -6.29 10.11 -20.53
N GLY A 267 -6.80 8.94 -20.18
CA GLY A 267 -6.39 8.22 -18.97
C GLY A 267 -7.48 7.38 -18.34
N VAL A 268 -7.20 6.99 -17.10
CA VAL A 268 -8.06 6.15 -16.27
C VAL A 268 -8.99 7.04 -15.44
N TYR A 269 -10.26 6.65 -15.39
CA TYR A 269 -11.27 7.30 -14.59
C TYR A 269 -11.88 6.28 -13.63
N LYS A 270 -12.20 6.72 -12.43
CA LYS A 270 -12.91 5.90 -11.43
C LYS A 270 -14.34 6.40 -11.34
N LEU A 271 -15.31 5.52 -11.56
CA LEU A 271 -16.73 5.79 -11.34
C LEU A 271 -17.17 5.02 -10.09
N GLU A 272 -17.81 5.73 -9.18
CA GLU A 272 -18.32 5.21 -7.92
C GLU A 272 -19.84 5.45 -7.87
N LEU A 273 -20.61 4.38 -7.74
CA LEU A 273 -22.03 4.45 -7.43
C LEU A 273 -22.20 4.21 -5.94
N ARG A 274 -22.75 5.19 -5.22
CA ARG A 274 -23.09 5.09 -3.79
C ARG A 274 -24.59 4.92 -3.64
N ALA A 275 -24.98 3.83 -3.01
CA ALA A 275 -26.37 3.53 -2.64
C ALA A 275 -26.37 2.57 -1.44
N ASN A 276 -27.48 2.53 -0.71
CA ASN A 276 -27.72 1.53 0.33
C ASN A 276 -27.95 0.13 -0.30
N ASN A 277 -28.10 -0.92 0.53
CA ASN A 277 -28.34 -2.28 0.04
C ASN A 277 -29.79 -2.54 -0.45
N ASP A 278 -30.67 -1.54 -0.39
CA ASP A 278 -32.03 -1.63 -0.93
C ASP A 278 -32.04 -1.41 -2.45
N ILE A 279 -31.14 -0.56 -2.93
CA ILE A 279 -31.00 -0.27 -4.36
C ILE A 279 -30.35 -1.44 -5.11
N ILE A 280 -30.96 -1.81 -6.23
CA ILE A 280 -30.36 -2.71 -7.22
C ILE A 280 -30.13 -1.94 -8.53
N THR A 281 -28.89 -1.92 -8.99
CA THR A 281 -28.57 -1.55 -10.36
C THR A 281 -28.85 -2.75 -11.26
N GLN A 282 -29.94 -2.72 -12.03
CA GLN A 282 -30.35 -3.81 -12.90
C GLN A 282 -29.54 -3.90 -14.19
N LYS A 283 -29.10 -2.74 -14.68
CA LYS A 283 -28.45 -2.61 -15.99
C LYS A 283 -27.51 -1.41 -16.03
N ILE A 284 -26.33 -1.60 -16.63
CA ILE A 284 -25.40 -0.54 -16.97
C ILE A 284 -25.24 -0.51 -18.49
N THR A 285 -25.51 0.64 -19.10
CA THR A 285 -25.40 0.85 -20.55
C THR A 285 -24.32 1.90 -20.82
N THR A 286 -23.38 1.58 -21.70
CA THR A 286 -22.24 2.46 -22.04
C THR A 286 -21.62 2.12 -23.38
N LYS A 287 -20.84 3.04 -23.94
CA LYS A 287 -19.95 2.79 -25.09
C LYS A 287 -18.49 2.57 -24.70
N GLN A 288 -18.17 2.67 -23.40
CA GLN A 288 -16.79 2.51 -22.95
C GLN A 288 -16.27 1.09 -23.24
N SER A 289 -15.08 1.01 -23.82
CA SER A 289 -14.45 -0.27 -24.18
C SER A 289 -13.98 -1.05 -22.97
N LYS A 290 -13.61 -0.36 -21.87
CA LYS A 290 -12.90 -0.89 -20.71
C LYS A 290 -13.65 -0.58 -19.42
N ILE A 291 -13.91 -1.62 -18.63
CA ILE A 291 -14.66 -1.56 -17.36
C ILE A 291 -14.09 -2.62 -16.42
N ALA A 292 -13.60 -2.19 -15.25
CA ALA A 292 -13.01 -3.08 -14.26
C ALA A 292 -13.46 -2.69 -12.84
N PHE A 293 -14.31 -3.51 -12.23
CA PHE A 293 -14.84 -3.32 -10.89
C PHE A 293 -13.78 -3.55 -9.83
N VAL A 294 -13.75 -2.69 -8.82
CA VAL A 294 -12.70 -2.68 -7.80
C VAL A 294 -13.21 -3.25 -6.50
N ASP A 295 -12.37 -4.04 -5.83
CA ASP A 295 -12.52 -4.59 -4.48
C ASP A 295 -13.65 -5.61 -4.30
N SER A 296 -14.90 -5.24 -4.57
CA SER A 296 -16.05 -6.11 -4.32
C SER A 296 -17.24 -5.88 -5.25
N LEU A 297 -17.98 -6.94 -5.52
CA LEU A 297 -19.25 -6.95 -6.24
C LEU A 297 -20.29 -7.72 -5.43
N ASN A 298 -21.41 -7.09 -5.11
CA ASN A 298 -22.56 -7.75 -4.49
C ASN A 298 -23.60 -8.07 -5.55
N LEU A 299 -23.68 -9.33 -5.98
CA LEU A 299 -24.56 -9.72 -7.08
C LEU A 299 -25.96 -10.06 -6.56
N ALA A 300 -26.98 -9.44 -7.15
CA ALA A 300 -28.36 -9.65 -6.77
C ALA A 300 -28.82 -11.08 -7.09
N LYS A 301 -29.65 -11.65 -6.20
CA LYS A 301 -30.17 -13.01 -6.34
C LYS A 301 -30.86 -13.23 -7.70
N ARG A 302 -30.36 -14.19 -8.50
CA ARG A 302 -30.96 -14.59 -9.79
C ARG A 302 -30.77 -16.08 -10.09
N ASP A 303 -31.75 -16.68 -10.76
CA ASP A 303 -31.69 -18.07 -11.24
C ASP A 303 -31.04 -18.15 -12.63
N LYS A 304 -29.88 -17.50 -12.76
CA LYS A 304 -29.02 -17.56 -13.94
C LYS A 304 -27.58 -17.74 -13.47
N GLU A 305 -26.78 -18.36 -14.30
CA GLU A 305 -25.33 -18.42 -14.13
C GLU A 305 -24.73 -17.04 -14.46
N ALA A 306 -23.61 -16.72 -13.83
CA ALA A 306 -22.79 -15.57 -14.20
C ALA A 306 -21.32 -15.98 -14.24
N SER A 307 -20.56 -15.33 -15.11
CA SER A 307 -19.11 -15.47 -15.17
C SER A 307 -18.45 -14.12 -14.95
N LEU A 308 -17.39 -14.11 -14.15
CA LEU A 308 -16.53 -12.95 -13.94
C LEU A 308 -15.11 -13.28 -14.35
N TYR A 309 -14.38 -12.26 -14.75
CA TYR A 309 -12.96 -12.32 -15.05
C TYR A 309 -12.18 -11.51 -14.01
N THR A 310 -11.09 -12.07 -13.48
CA THR A 310 -10.28 -11.41 -12.45
C THR A 310 -8.81 -11.75 -12.58
N ASP A 311 -7.95 -10.87 -12.09
CA ASP A 311 -6.53 -11.11 -11.84
C ASP A 311 -6.21 -11.32 -10.35
N SER A 312 -7.24 -11.38 -9.50
CA SER A 312 -7.09 -11.51 -8.05
C SER A 312 -6.33 -12.78 -7.67
N SER A 313 -5.41 -12.68 -6.71
CA SER A 313 -4.72 -13.82 -6.11
C SER A 313 -5.45 -14.37 -4.88
N LEU A 314 -6.38 -13.60 -4.32
CA LEU A 314 -7.25 -14.02 -3.24
C LEU A 314 -8.71 -13.74 -3.61
N LEU A 315 -9.56 -14.75 -3.51
CA LEU A 315 -11.01 -14.61 -3.68
C LEU A 315 -11.71 -14.84 -2.34
N ARG A 316 -12.68 -13.98 -2.02
CA ARG A 316 -13.52 -14.08 -0.84
C ARG A 316 -14.97 -14.01 -1.26
N VAL A 317 -15.78 -14.95 -0.77
CA VAL A 317 -17.18 -15.07 -1.15
C VAL A 317 -18.05 -15.24 0.08
N THR A 318 -19.19 -14.55 0.09
CA THR A 318 -20.21 -14.63 1.13
C THR A 318 -21.59 -14.64 0.48
N THR A 319 -22.59 -15.25 1.12
CA THR A 319 -23.99 -15.10 0.70
C THR A 319 -24.91 -15.06 1.91
N ILE A 320 -26.01 -14.34 1.79
CA ILE A 320 -27.09 -14.29 2.80
C ILE A 320 -28.25 -15.23 2.44
N TYR A 321 -28.24 -15.83 1.24
CA TYR A 321 -29.36 -16.60 0.71
C TYR A 321 -29.11 -18.11 0.86
N PRO A 322 -29.92 -18.83 1.66
CA PRO A 322 -29.73 -20.28 1.86
C PRO A 322 -29.83 -21.11 0.57
N ASP A 323 -30.60 -20.67 -0.41
CA ASP A 323 -30.77 -21.36 -1.70
C ASP A 323 -29.67 -21.02 -2.73
N ARG A 324 -28.67 -20.25 -2.31
CA ARG A 324 -27.48 -19.86 -3.10
C ARG A 324 -26.18 -20.47 -2.60
N LEU A 325 -26.26 -21.35 -1.61
CA LEU A 325 -25.17 -22.25 -1.25
C LEU A 325 -24.82 -23.14 -2.45
N ASN A 326 -23.59 -23.06 -2.93
CA ASN A 326 -23.13 -23.72 -4.14
C ASN A 326 -21.60 -23.85 -4.17
N ILE A 327 -21.08 -24.49 -5.21
CA ILE A 327 -19.65 -24.53 -5.51
C ILE A 327 -19.39 -23.51 -6.63
N ILE A 328 -18.53 -22.53 -6.34
CA ILE A 328 -18.01 -21.59 -7.33
C ILE A 328 -16.72 -22.19 -7.91
N ARG A 329 -16.60 -22.19 -9.24
CA ARG A 329 -15.38 -22.65 -9.92
C ARG A 329 -14.53 -21.45 -10.30
N VAL A 330 -13.23 -21.55 -10.06
CA VAL A 330 -12.28 -20.49 -10.40
C VAL A 330 -11.06 -21.12 -11.08
N ALA A 331 -10.95 -20.95 -12.40
CA ALA A 331 -9.98 -21.68 -13.20
C ALA A 331 -9.99 -23.20 -12.91
N SER A 332 -8.90 -23.76 -12.38
CA SER A 332 -8.79 -25.18 -11.99
C SER A 332 -9.20 -25.48 -10.55
N SER A 333 -9.54 -24.46 -9.77
CA SER A 333 -9.89 -24.57 -8.35
C SER A 333 -11.40 -24.43 -8.12
N SER A 334 -11.86 -24.82 -6.94
CA SER A 334 -13.26 -24.62 -6.54
C SER A 334 -13.38 -24.16 -5.10
N LEU A 335 -14.38 -23.32 -4.84
CA LEU A 335 -14.72 -22.80 -3.52
C LEU A 335 -16.15 -23.23 -3.17
N GLU A 336 -16.30 -24.05 -2.14
CA GLU A 336 -17.60 -24.51 -1.67
C GLU A 336 -18.18 -23.56 -0.63
N ILE A 337 -19.36 -23.02 -0.90
CA ILE A 337 -20.11 -22.12 -0.01
C ILE A 337 -21.17 -22.92 0.71
N GLN A 338 -20.89 -23.33 1.94
CA GLN A 338 -21.74 -24.27 2.70
C GLN A 338 -22.66 -23.58 3.71
N GLU A 339 -22.44 -22.30 4.02
CA GLU A 339 -23.12 -21.61 5.11
C GLU A 339 -23.41 -20.15 4.75
N THR A 340 -24.59 -19.66 5.13
CA THR A 340 -24.96 -18.25 4.98
C THR A 340 -24.21 -17.36 5.99
N TYR A 341 -23.95 -16.10 5.63
CA TYR A 341 -23.25 -15.09 6.45
C TYR A 341 -21.79 -15.40 6.78
N LYS A 342 -21.29 -16.57 6.39
CA LYS A 342 -19.89 -16.96 6.55
C LYS A 342 -19.09 -16.62 5.30
N GLN A 343 -17.93 -16.02 5.51
CA GLN A 343 -16.98 -15.70 4.45
C GLN A 343 -16.10 -16.92 4.18
N PHE A 344 -16.04 -17.34 2.92
CA PHE A 344 -15.15 -18.39 2.43
C PHE A 344 -14.04 -17.74 1.60
N SER A 345 -12.82 -18.26 1.68
CA SER A 345 -11.66 -17.71 0.98
C SER A 345 -10.96 -18.78 0.15
N LEU A 346 -10.45 -18.40 -1.02
CA LEU A 346 -9.67 -19.23 -1.92
C LEU A 346 -8.44 -18.47 -2.38
N GLU A 347 -7.26 -19.01 -2.09
CA GLU A 347 -6.01 -18.54 -2.69
C GLU A 347 -5.90 -19.10 -4.11
N LEU A 348 -5.58 -18.22 -5.05
CA LEU A 348 -5.57 -18.52 -6.48
C LEU A 348 -4.14 -18.40 -6.99
N ASP A 349 -3.61 -19.50 -7.49
CA ASP A 349 -2.29 -19.52 -8.11
C ASP A 349 -2.26 -18.59 -9.34
N ASN A 350 -1.35 -17.62 -9.30
CA ASN A 350 -1.15 -16.65 -10.37
C ASN A 350 -0.39 -17.24 -11.57
N SER A 351 0.28 -18.39 -11.40
CA SER A 351 1.11 -19.01 -12.44
C SER A 351 0.32 -19.81 -13.50
N ILE A 352 -0.97 -20.08 -13.26
CA ILE A 352 -1.76 -21.05 -14.05
C ILE A 352 -2.40 -20.43 -15.30
N ALA A 353 -2.64 -19.12 -15.34
CA ALA A 353 -3.31 -18.48 -16.49
C ALA A 353 -2.29 -17.96 -17.51
N SER A 354 -2.30 -18.50 -18.72
CA SER A 354 -1.47 -18.03 -19.85
C SER A 354 -1.71 -16.56 -20.23
N THR A 355 -2.87 -16.01 -19.84
CA THR A 355 -3.24 -14.59 -20.00
C THR A 355 -3.16 -13.80 -18.69
N GLY A 356 -2.86 -14.43 -17.56
CA GLY A 356 -2.97 -13.84 -16.22
C GLY A 356 -4.41 -13.64 -15.71
N LEU A 357 -5.42 -13.94 -16.54
CA LEU A 357 -6.84 -13.73 -16.24
C LEU A 357 -7.51 -15.05 -15.83
N LYS A 358 -8.19 -15.06 -14.69
CA LYS A 358 -8.93 -16.19 -14.14
C LYS A 358 -10.42 -15.98 -14.35
N VAL A 359 -11.14 -17.04 -14.73
CA VAL A 359 -12.60 -17.04 -14.87
C VAL A 359 -13.21 -17.58 -13.58
N ILE A 360 -14.19 -16.86 -13.03
CA ILE A 360 -15.03 -17.26 -11.91
C ILE A 360 -16.40 -17.63 -12.47
N ASP A 361 -16.78 -18.90 -12.38
CA ASP A 361 -18.10 -19.37 -12.79
C ASP A 361 -19.00 -19.54 -11.57
N ILE A 362 -20.14 -18.85 -11.59
CA ILE A 362 -21.10 -18.76 -10.49
C ILE A 362 -22.41 -19.42 -10.96
N PRO A 363 -22.70 -20.66 -10.54
CA PRO A 363 -23.87 -21.39 -11.04
C PRO A 363 -25.22 -20.79 -10.63
N LYS A 364 -25.28 -20.14 -9.47
CA LYS A 364 -26.49 -19.48 -8.97
C LYS A 364 -26.11 -18.16 -8.36
N VAL A 365 -26.52 -17.05 -8.96
CA VAL A 365 -26.12 -15.71 -8.51
C VAL A 365 -26.87 -15.30 -7.24
N GLY A 366 -26.12 -14.72 -6.30
CA GLY A 366 -26.60 -14.14 -5.04
C GLY A 366 -25.48 -13.99 -4.02
N GLN A 367 -24.25 -13.82 -4.48
CA GLN A 367 -23.05 -13.78 -3.65
C GLN A 367 -22.44 -12.38 -3.66
N ALA A 368 -21.90 -11.99 -2.52
CA ALA A 368 -20.93 -10.91 -2.43
C ALA A 368 -19.53 -11.50 -2.65
N ILE A 369 -18.86 -11.00 -3.67
CA ILE A 369 -17.54 -11.44 -4.12
C ILE A 369 -16.56 -10.31 -3.89
N SER A 370 -15.39 -10.60 -3.32
CA SER A 370 -14.34 -9.62 -3.09
C SER A 370 -12.95 -10.24 -3.28
N GLY A 371 -11.96 -9.39 -3.53
CA GLY A 371 -10.59 -9.82 -3.79
C GLY A 371 -9.57 -8.69 -3.69
N ASN A 372 -8.31 -9.00 -3.98
CA ASN A 372 -7.21 -8.03 -4.01
C ASN A 372 -6.88 -7.52 -5.43
N GLY A 373 -7.54 -8.05 -6.47
CA GLY A 373 -7.47 -7.56 -7.85
C GLY A 373 -8.70 -6.75 -8.28
N VAL A 374 -9.03 -6.83 -9.57
CA VAL A 374 -10.25 -6.24 -10.17
C VAL A 374 -11.13 -7.32 -10.82
N PHE A 375 -12.39 -6.99 -11.10
CA PHE A 375 -13.38 -7.88 -11.69
C PHE A 375 -13.96 -7.29 -12.97
N SER A 376 -14.28 -8.11 -13.97
CA SER A 376 -15.00 -7.69 -15.17
C SER A 376 -16.01 -8.75 -15.59
N PHE A 377 -17.14 -8.35 -16.18
CA PHE A 377 -18.11 -9.27 -16.78
C PHE A 377 -17.70 -9.75 -18.18
N SER A 378 -16.66 -9.16 -18.78
CA SER A 378 -16.09 -9.56 -20.08
C SER A 378 -14.57 -9.47 -20.05
N SER A 379 -13.91 -10.45 -20.66
CA SER A 379 -12.45 -10.47 -20.78
C SER A 379 -11.94 -9.32 -21.65
N GLU A 380 -12.69 -8.91 -22.67
CA GLU A 380 -12.33 -7.80 -23.56
C GLU A 380 -12.42 -6.44 -22.85
N GLN A 381 -13.31 -6.31 -21.87
CA GLN A 381 -13.46 -5.10 -21.05
C GLN A 381 -12.43 -5.01 -19.93
N PHE A 382 -11.81 -6.12 -19.56
CA PHE A 382 -10.86 -6.20 -18.46
C PHE A 382 -9.62 -5.31 -18.69
N PHE A 383 -9.19 -4.66 -17.62
CA PHE A 383 -7.89 -4.01 -17.43
C PHE A 383 -7.70 -3.71 -15.94
N ASP A 384 -6.47 -3.75 -15.42
CA ASP A 384 -6.17 -3.24 -14.08
C ASP A 384 -5.21 -2.05 -14.21
N PRO A 385 -5.64 -0.83 -13.82
CA PRO A 385 -4.75 0.34 -13.81
C PRO A 385 -3.84 0.40 -12.58
N LYS A 386 -4.02 -0.48 -11.59
CA LYS A 386 -3.15 -0.53 -10.42
C LYS A 386 -1.76 -1.00 -10.82
N ILE A 387 -0.76 -0.24 -10.40
CA ILE A 387 0.64 -0.60 -10.60
C ILE A 387 0.96 -1.76 -9.67
N LYS A 388 1.56 -2.83 -10.20
CA LYS A 388 1.99 -3.97 -9.40
C LYS A 388 3.08 -3.53 -8.44
N LYS A 389 2.89 -3.83 -7.16
CA LYS A 389 3.90 -3.58 -6.13
C LYS A 389 4.73 -4.85 -5.94
N ILE A 390 6.03 -4.67 -5.78
CA ILE A 390 6.92 -5.78 -5.41
C ILE A 390 6.69 -6.07 -3.93
N ASP A 391 6.15 -7.26 -3.68
CA ASP A 391 6.03 -7.88 -2.37
C ASP A 391 6.48 -9.34 -2.45
N ASP A 392 6.40 -10.07 -1.34
CA ASP A 392 6.87 -11.46 -1.25
C ASP A 392 6.06 -12.44 -2.13
N ASN A 393 4.87 -12.04 -2.62
CA ASN A 393 3.94 -12.88 -3.38
C ASN A 393 3.87 -12.50 -4.86
N LEU A 394 4.62 -11.49 -5.31
CA LEU A 394 4.58 -11.05 -6.69
C LEU A 394 5.18 -12.10 -7.63
N ASP A 395 4.40 -12.53 -8.62
CA ASP A 395 4.90 -13.34 -9.73
C ASP A 395 5.58 -12.45 -10.78
N PHE A 396 6.89 -12.65 -10.97
CA PHE A 396 7.70 -11.90 -11.92
C PHE A 396 7.60 -12.43 -13.37
N THR A 397 6.87 -13.51 -13.64
CA THR A 397 6.80 -14.16 -14.96
C THR A 397 6.38 -13.18 -16.07
N ASN A 398 5.39 -12.32 -15.78
CA ASN A 398 4.85 -11.34 -16.74
C ASN A 398 5.36 -9.91 -16.51
N ILE A 399 6.48 -9.76 -15.79
CA ILE A 399 7.12 -8.47 -15.53
C ILE A 399 8.35 -8.34 -16.41
N ASP A 400 8.45 -7.22 -17.14
CA ASP A 400 9.61 -6.90 -17.98
C ASP A 400 10.44 -5.74 -17.41
N TYR A 401 9.84 -4.94 -16.52
CA TYR A 401 10.43 -3.72 -15.96
C TYR A 401 10.24 -3.66 -14.45
N LEU A 402 11.29 -3.26 -13.73
CA LEU A 402 11.24 -3.01 -12.28
C LEU A 402 11.78 -1.60 -12.00
N ILE A 403 11.06 -0.84 -11.18
CA ILE A 403 11.56 0.43 -10.64
C ILE A 403 11.53 0.34 -9.13
N ALA A 404 12.67 0.57 -8.49
CA ALA A 404 12.77 0.45 -7.06
C ALA A 404 13.61 1.58 -6.48
N ARG A 405 13.16 2.12 -5.34
CA ARG A 405 13.98 3.01 -4.52
C ARG A 405 14.47 2.25 -3.30
N VAL A 406 15.73 1.84 -3.33
CA VAL A 406 16.37 1.10 -2.24
C VAL A 406 17.70 1.77 -1.85
N PRO A 407 18.02 1.84 -0.56
CA PRO A 407 19.27 2.44 -0.14
C PRO A 407 20.46 1.62 -0.65
N VAL A 408 21.59 2.29 -0.86
CA VAL A 408 22.83 1.64 -1.27
C VAL A 408 23.41 0.88 -0.08
N VAL A 409 23.44 -0.45 -0.18
CA VAL A 409 24.03 -1.33 0.83
C VAL A 409 25.53 -1.49 0.58
N GLN A 410 26.35 -1.19 1.58
CA GLN A 410 27.81 -1.33 1.52
C GLN A 410 28.24 -2.62 2.22
N ALA A 411 28.81 -3.57 1.47
CA ALA A 411 29.36 -4.80 2.05
C ALA A 411 30.77 -4.55 2.62
N LYS A 412 31.01 -5.04 3.85
CA LYS A 412 32.29 -5.06 4.57
C LYS A 412 32.51 -6.47 5.15
N GLY A 413 33.00 -7.38 4.31
CA GLY A 413 33.07 -8.81 4.65
C GLY A 413 31.66 -9.39 4.74
N ASP A 414 31.37 -10.10 5.83
CA ASP A 414 30.04 -10.68 6.08
C ASP A 414 29.01 -9.64 6.57
N TRP A 415 29.45 -8.43 6.91
CA TRP A 415 28.59 -7.36 7.40
C TRP A 415 28.20 -6.41 6.28
N LYS A 416 26.96 -5.93 6.34
CA LYS A 416 26.36 -4.92 5.47
C LYS A 416 26.13 -3.65 6.28
N GLN A 417 26.38 -2.50 5.66
CA GLN A 417 26.09 -1.20 6.24
C GLN A 417 25.15 -0.41 5.33
N VAL A 418 24.12 0.19 5.92
CA VAL A 418 23.12 0.96 5.18
C VAL A 418 22.63 2.15 6.00
N ASP A 419 22.36 3.26 5.32
CA ASP A 419 21.79 4.47 5.89
C ASP A 419 20.36 4.67 5.37
N VAL A 420 19.38 4.71 6.27
CA VAL A 420 17.97 4.83 5.93
C VAL A 420 17.43 6.20 6.36
N PRO A 421 17.10 7.09 5.41
CA PRO A 421 16.51 8.38 5.72
C PRO A 421 15.04 8.21 6.13
N ILE A 422 14.66 8.84 7.24
CA ILE A 422 13.33 8.76 7.85
C ILE A 422 12.80 10.17 8.12
N ASP A 423 11.61 10.46 7.61
CA ASP A 423 10.89 11.70 7.91
C ASP A 423 10.21 11.62 9.29
N LEU A 424 10.63 12.48 10.21
CA LEU A 424 10.07 12.56 11.56
C LEU A 424 8.98 13.63 11.70
N SER A 425 8.68 14.39 10.64
CA SER A 425 7.68 15.47 10.69
C SER A 425 6.27 14.97 11.02
N ARG A 426 5.94 13.75 10.59
CA ARG A 426 4.66 13.06 10.84
C ARG A 426 4.76 11.96 11.89
N ALA A 427 5.95 11.72 12.45
CA ALA A 427 6.15 10.65 13.41
C ALA A 427 5.43 10.95 14.73
N TYR A 428 4.68 9.96 15.23
CA TYR A 428 4.07 9.99 16.54
C TYR A 428 5.18 10.01 17.61
N ARG A 429 5.04 10.93 18.56
CA ARG A 429 6.01 11.12 19.64
C ARG A 429 5.28 11.32 20.96
N GLU A 430 5.47 10.38 21.87
CA GLU A 430 4.87 10.39 23.20
C GLU A 430 5.96 10.40 24.27
N ASN A 431 5.79 11.23 25.31
CA ASN A 431 6.74 11.32 26.42
C ASN A 431 8.21 11.50 25.98
N LYS A 432 8.40 12.27 24.90
CA LYS A 432 9.70 12.55 24.26
C LYS A 432 10.34 11.36 23.53
N THR A 433 9.59 10.31 23.27
CA THR A 433 10.07 9.08 22.65
C THR A 433 9.43 8.89 21.28
N TYR A 434 10.25 8.52 20.30
CA TYR A 434 9.78 8.01 19.01
C TYR A 434 9.84 6.48 19.03
N SER A 435 8.81 5.83 18.50
CA SER A 435 8.78 4.38 18.34
C SER A 435 9.22 4.00 16.93
N PHE A 436 10.19 3.09 16.86
CA PHE A 436 10.70 2.53 15.62
C PHE A 436 10.37 1.05 15.52
N ILE A 437 10.29 0.57 14.29
CA ILE A 437 10.10 -0.84 13.95
C ILE A 437 11.24 -1.27 13.02
N ILE A 438 11.67 -2.52 13.15
CA ILE A 438 12.39 -3.26 12.14
C ILE A 438 11.46 -4.41 11.73
N SER A 439 11.00 -4.35 10.48
CA SER A 439 10.11 -5.32 9.87
C SER A 439 10.91 -6.21 8.94
N ILE A 440 10.77 -7.52 9.12
CA ILE A 440 11.36 -8.55 8.27
C ILE A 440 10.23 -9.52 7.91
N PRO A 441 9.37 -9.20 6.92
CA PRO A 441 8.28 -10.07 6.51
C PRO A 441 8.73 -11.53 6.33
N ASN A 442 7.85 -12.47 6.71
CA ASN A 442 8.08 -13.93 6.66
C ASN A 442 9.24 -14.47 7.52
N LEU A 443 9.80 -13.67 8.43
CA LEU A 443 10.71 -14.18 9.45
C LEU A 443 9.92 -14.74 10.66
N GLU A 444 9.90 -16.07 10.78
CA GLU A 444 9.18 -16.79 11.83
C GLU A 444 10.12 -17.51 12.81
N LEU A 445 9.68 -17.65 14.07
CA LEU A 445 10.47 -18.23 15.17
C LEU A 445 11.01 -19.64 14.89
N ALA A 446 10.30 -20.44 14.11
CA ALA A 446 10.67 -21.81 13.79
C ALA A 446 11.67 -21.92 12.62
N SER A 447 12.03 -20.80 11.98
CA SER A 447 12.96 -20.78 10.86
C SER A 447 14.41 -20.68 11.32
N GLU A 448 15.33 -21.26 10.54
CA GLU A 448 16.79 -21.06 10.70
C GLU A 448 17.26 -19.70 10.13
N LYS A 449 16.32 -18.89 9.63
CA LYS A 449 16.58 -17.56 9.08
C LYS A 449 16.75 -16.56 10.21
N TYR A 450 17.61 -15.57 10.00
CA TYR A 450 17.84 -14.51 10.99
C TYR A 450 18.44 -13.26 10.35
N VAL A 451 18.33 -12.16 11.09
CA VAL A 451 19.10 -10.93 10.87
C VAL A 451 19.86 -10.63 12.16
N GLU A 452 21.17 -10.45 12.08
CA GLU A 452 22.02 -10.11 13.21
C GLU A 452 22.53 -8.67 13.06
N ILE A 453 22.31 -7.84 14.07
CA ILE A 453 22.68 -6.42 14.09
C ILE A 453 23.83 -6.24 15.07
N ASP A 454 24.92 -5.65 14.59
CA ASP A 454 26.11 -5.31 15.39
C ASP A 454 26.05 -3.89 15.91
N LYS A 455 25.63 -2.95 15.06
CA LYS A 455 25.62 -1.53 15.42
C LYS A 455 24.42 -0.82 14.83
N MET A 456 23.84 0.06 15.65
CA MET A 456 22.77 0.96 15.28
C MET A 456 23.18 2.40 15.60
N GLN A 457 23.07 3.29 14.64
CA GLN A 457 23.30 4.72 14.84
C GLN A 457 22.13 5.52 14.29
N ILE A 458 21.71 6.55 15.02
CA ILE A 458 20.63 7.45 14.60
C ILE A 458 21.15 8.88 14.65
N GLU A 459 21.33 9.48 13.48
CA GLU A 459 21.55 10.91 13.33
C GLU A 459 20.19 11.61 13.23
N LEU A 460 19.99 12.66 14.02
CA LEU A 460 18.77 13.47 14.01
C LEU A 460 19.07 14.86 13.47
N GLU A 461 18.19 15.38 12.63
CA GLU A 461 18.28 16.73 12.07
C GLU A 461 16.98 17.52 12.26
N GLY A 462 17.11 18.80 12.59
CA GLY A 462 16.00 19.72 12.74
C GLY A 462 16.46 21.17 12.86
N LEU A 463 15.53 22.08 13.19
CA LEU A 463 15.84 23.51 13.26
C LEU A 463 16.96 23.83 14.26
N ASN A 464 17.89 24.71 13.87
CA ASN A 464 18.84 25.29 14.82
C ASN A 464 18.12 26.19 15.85
N ILE A 465 18.86 26.66 16.86
CA ILE A 465 18.29 27.45 17.95
C ILE A 465 17.59 28.73 17.47
N TRP A 466 18.13 29.39 16.45
CA TRP A 466 17.55 30.60 15.86
C TRP A 466 16.24 30.29 15.12
N GLY A 467 16.18 29.16 14.42
CA GLY A 467 14.98 28.65 13.78
C GLY A 467 13.88 28.37 14.81
N LEU A 468 14.21 27.72 15.92
CA LEU A 468 13.26 27.48 17.02
C LEU A 468 12.72 28.79 17.63
N ILE A 469 13.58 29.77 17.85
CA ILE A 469 13.17 31.09 18.38
C ILE A 469 12.22 31.77 17.41
N LYS A 470 12.53 31.78 16.10
CA LYS A 470 11.66 32.37 15.08
C LYS A 470 10.29 31.70 14.99
N GLU A 471 10.23 30.37 15.11
CA GLU A 471 8.95 29.64 15.08
C GLU A 471 8.08 29.99 16.27
N LYS A 472 8.67 30.14 17.47
CA LYS A 472 7.96 30.54 18.69
C LYS A 472 7.49 31.99 18.71
N ILE A 473 8.12 32.88 17.93
CA ILE A 473 7.72 34.28 17.82
C ILE A 473 6.59 34.46 16.77
N LYS A 474 6.49 33.54 15.80
CA LYS A 474 5.46 33.57 14.75
C LYS A 474 4.13 32.90 15.14
N LYS A 475 4.15 32.02 16.14
CA LYS A 475 2.95 31.49 16.82
C LYS A 475 2.59 32.41 17.97
#